data_AF-A0A9W6D2I5-F1
#
_entry.id   AF-A0A9W6D2I5-F1
#
_cell.length_a   1.000
_cell.length_b   1.000
_cell.length_c   1.000
_cell.angle_alpha   90.00
_cell.angle_beta   90.00
_cell.angle_gamma   90.00
#
_symmetry.space_group_name_H-M   'P 1'
#
loop_
_entity.id
_entity.type
_entity.pdbx_description
1 polymer ?
#
loop_
_entity_poly.entity_id
_entity_poly.type
_entity_poly.pdbx_seq_one_letter_code
_entity_poly.pdbx_strand_id
1 'polypeptide(L)'
;MGTLALTLFSALFAVALTIGGLPWRALLKELTGWLFFLGIIFLLQAFFYPGSEPPLFSWLPLSSKGLHLAVLTCWRLLLILCYATVFTFVTRPKDLQDAIVWFLNPFPFVPARRIAFMMTLTLRFLPLILDQAEEVGMAGRSRLSNQRKNPILRAKYFVLPLFRRSLIRADELALALAARGYREDLPVHLPGIPKGHLMALFLLLLGVLLCSQGIAEHVMKMVKTLI
;
A
#
# COMPACT_ATOMS: atom_id res chain seq x y z
N MET A 1 10.34 -25.95 9.10
CA MET A 1 11.04 -24.79 8.51
C MET A 1 10.18 -23.53 8.47
N GLY A 2 8.89 -23.61 8.09
CA GLY A 2 7.99 -22.44 8.11
C GLY A 2 7.79 -21.77 9.49
N THR A 3 7.70 -22.55 10.58
CA THR A 3 7.48 -22.04 11.95
C THR A 3 8.67 -21.24 12.50
N LEU A 4 9.90 -21.61 12.14
CA LEU A 4 11.11 -20.87 12.54
C LEU A 4 11.22 -19.52 11.81
N ALA A 5 10.85 -19.47 10.52
CA ALA A 5 10.79 -18.20 9.78
C ALA A 5 9.72 -17.25 10.35
N LEU A 6 8.57 -17.81 10.77
CA LEU A 6 7.46 -17.07 11.38
C LEU A 6 7.78 -16.48 12.75
N THR A 7 8.49 -17.24 13.60
CA THR A 7 8.91 -16.79 14.93
C THR A 7 10.03 -15.75 14.86
N LEU A 8 11.00 -15.94 13.96
CA LEU A 8 12.05 -14.95 13.72
C LEU A 8 11.49 -13.63 13.16
N PHE A 9 10.46 -13.71 12.31
CA PHE A 9 9.77 -12.54 11.79
C PHE A 9 8.90 -11.83 12.85
N SER A 10 8.22 -12.56 13.74
CA SER A 10 7.46 -11.92 14.82
C SER A 10 8.38 -11.24 15.84
N ALA A 11 9.56 -11.82 16.10
CA ALA A 11 10.60 -11.20 16.92
C ALA A 11 11.14 -9.92 16.28
N LEU A 12 11.43 -9.95 14.97
CA LEU A 12 11.86 -8.78 14.21
C LEU A 12 10.80 -7.65 14.22
N PHE A 13 9.53 -8.02 14.05
CA PHE A 13 8.41 -7.09 14.10
C PHE A 13 8.25 -6.46 15.50
N ALA A 14 8.40 -7.25 16.57
CA ALA A 14 8.37 -6.75 17.94
C ALA A 14 9.49 -5.73 18.20
N VAL A 15 10.72 -6.01 17.73
CA VAL A 15 11.84 -5.06 17.83
C VAL A 15 11.55 -3.78 17.03
N ALA A 16 11.03 -3.90 15.81
CA ALA A 16 10.64 -2.75 14.99
C ALA A 16 9.58 -1.86 15.66
N LEU A 17 8.62 -2.47 16.37
CA LEU A 17 7.61 -1.72 17.14
C LEU A 17 8.21 -0.99 18.34
N THR A 18 9.19 -1.60 19.04
CA THR A 18 9.88 -0.94 20.16
C THR A 18 10.72 0.26 19.71
N ILE A 19 11.34 0.18 18.53
CA ILE A 19 12.13 1.28 17.95
C ILE A 19 11.20 2.37 17.37
N GLY A 20 10.05 1.98 16.81
CA GLY A 20 9.11 2.89 16.15
C GLY A 20 8.16 3.66 17.06
N GLY A 21 8.09 3.34 18.36
CA GLY A 21 7.25 4.07 19.33
C GLY A 21 5.75 4.09 19.00
N LEU A 22 5.25 3.10 18.25
CA LEU A 22 3.89 3.10 17.71
C LEU A 22 2.85 2.71 18.78
N PRO A 23 1.70 3.42 18.84
CA PRO A 23 0.62 3.04 19.73
C PRO A 23 -0.03 1.74 19.26
N TRP A 24 0.11 0.68 20.06
CA TRP A 24 -0.48 -0.65 19.82
C TRP A 24 -1.99 -0.62 19.49
N ARG A 25 -2.70 0.42 19.95
CA ARG A 25 -4.13 0.65 19.68
C ARG A 25 -4.45 0.91 18.21
N ALA A 26 -3.55 1.56 17.46
CA ALA A 26 -3.76 1.80 16.03
C ALA A 26 -3.72 0.48 15.23
N LEU A 27 -2.78 -0.41 15.59
CA LEU A 27 -2.64 -1.74 14.98
C LEU A 27 -3.88 -2.61 15.24
N LEU A 28 -4.41 -2.61 16.47
CA LEU A 28 -5.60 -3.38 16.82
C LEU A 28 -6.85 -2.89 16.09
N LYS A 29 -6.97 -1.59 15.83
CA LYS A 29 -8.11 -1.02 15.10
C LYS A 29 -8.11 -1.47 13.63
N GLU A 30 -6.95 -1.43 12.98
CA GLU A 30 -6.76 -1.95 11.62
C GLU A 30 -7.05 -3.46 11.58
N LEU A 31 -6.53 -4.22 12.54
CA LEU A 31 -6.75 -5.67 12.61
C LEU A 31 -8.24 -6.03 12.77
N THR A 32 -9.01 -5.22 13.49
CA THR A 32 -10.45 -5.44 13.70
C THR A 32 -11.23 -5.39 12.38
N GLY A 33 -10.87 -4.49 11.46
CA GLY A 33 -11.50 -4.41 10.14
C GLY A 33 -11.20 -5.63 9.26
N TRP A 34 -9.98 -6.16 9.36
CA TRP A 34 -9.54 -7.32 8.58
C TRP A 34 -9.92 -8.67 9.20
N LEU A 35 -10.35 -8.70 10.47
CA LEU A 35 -10.65 -9.94 11.19
C LEU A 35 -11.77 -10.75 10.52
N PHE A 36 -12.77 -10.09 9.96
CA PHE A 36 -13.84 -10.75 9.20
C PHE A 36 -13.28 -11.52 7.99
N PHE A 37 -12.40 -10.88 7.22
CA PHE A 37 -11.75 -11.49 6.06
C PHE A 37 -10.81 -12.63 6.46
N LEU A 38 -10.04 -12.44 7.54
CA LEU A 38 -9.13 -13.44 8.11
C LEU A 38 -9.89 -14.70 8.56
N GLY A 39 -11.06 -14.53 9.18
CA GLY A 39 -11.92 -15.62 9.61
C GLY A 39 -12.46 -16.44 8.44
N ILE A 40 -12.87 -15.79 7.36
CA ILE A 40 -13.32 -16.47 6.13
C ILE A 40 -12.18 -17.29 5.52
N ILE A 41 -10.98 -16.72 5.42
CA ILE A 41 -9.81 -17.44 4.87
C ILE A 41 -9.47 -18.65 5.75
N PHE A 42 -9.48 -18.48 7.07
CA PHE A 42 -9.21 -19.57 8.00
C PHE A 42 -10.22 -20.70 7.86
N LEU A 43 -11.52 -20.39 7.80
CA LEU A 43 -12.57 -21.38 7.59
C LEU A 43 -12.40 -22.07 6.24
N LEU A 44 -12.23 -21.30 5.16
CA LEU A 44 -12.06 -21.86 3.82
C LEU A 44 -10.85 -22.80 3.77
N GLN A 45 -9.74 -22.42 4.39
CA GLN A 45 -8.53 -23.25 4.39
C GLN A 45 -8.64 -24.46 5.34
N ALA A 46 -9.40 -24.36 6.43
CA ALA A 46 -9.66 -25.49 7.30
C ALA A 46 -10.58 -26.54 6.66
N PHE A 47 -11.56 -26.12 5.86
CA PHE A 47 -12.55 -26.99 5.21
C PHE A 47 -12.16 -27.48 3.80
N PHE A 48 -11.45 -26.67 3.01
CA PHE A 48 -11.18 -26.93 1.58
C PHE A 48 -9.72 -27.27 1.28
N TYR A 49 -8.91 -27.65 2.27
CA TYR A 49 -7.54 -28.07 2.00
C TYR A 49 -7.48 -29.48 1.40
N PRO A 50 -6.96 -29.66 0.16
CA PRO A 50 -6.82 -30.97 -0.46
C PRO A 50 -5.62 -31.69 0.16
N GLY A 51 -5.84 -32.35 1.29
CA GLY A 51 -4.84 -33.15 1.99
C GLY A 51 -5.36 -34.57 2.16
N SER A 52 -4.74 -35.49 1.43
CA SER A 52 -4.99 -36.93 1.34
C SER A 52 -4.76 -37.68 2.65
N GLU A 53 -5.53 -37.40 3.70
CA GLU A 53 -5.59 -38.23 4.90
C GLU A 53 -7.04 -38.49 5.31
N PRO A 54 -7.34 -39.69 5.86
CA PRO A 54 -8.69 -40.06 6.24
C PRO A 54 -9.24 -39.03 7.25
N PRO A 55 -10.49 -38.60 7.10
CA PRO A 55 -11.12 -37.64 8.00
C PRO A 55 -11.13 -38.21 9.43
N LEU A 56 -10.73 -37.39 10.41
CA LEU A 56 -10.82 -37.73 11.84
C LEU A 56 -12.27 -37.93 12.33
N PHE A 57 -13.27 -37.47 11.55
CA PHE A 57 -14.68 -37.66 11.87
C PHE A 57 -15.51 -37.77 10.58
N SER A 58 -16.37 -38.79 10.49
CA SER A 58 -17.21 -39.10 9.32
C SER A 58 -18.20 -38.00 8.85
N TRP A 59 -18.43 -36.93 9.64
CA TRP A 59 -19.34 -35.82 9.34
C TRP A 59 -18.64 -34.49 8.96
N LEU A 60 -17.35 -34.35 9.25
CA LEU A 60 -16.57 -33.13 8.98
C LEU A 60 -15.20 -33.54 8.43
N PRO A 61 -14.81 -33.10 7.22
CA PRO A 61 -13.48 -33.33 6.68
C PRO A 61 -12.45 -32.42 7.38
N LEU A 62 -12.28 -32.58 8.69
CA LEU A 62 -11.26 -31.87 9.46
C LEU A 62 -9.96 -32.67 9.40
N SER A 63 -9.03 -32.21 8.56
CA SER A 63 -7.66 -32.74 8.52
C SER A 63 -6.77 -31.97 9.50
N SER A 64 -5.98 -32.68 10.31
CA SER A 64 -4.98 -32.08 11.21
C SER A 64 -3.98 -31.19 10.46
N LYS A 65 -3.62 -31.58 9.24
CA LYS A 65 -2.78 -30.80 8.33
C LYS A 65 -3.48 -29.55 7.82
N GLY A 66 -4.77 -29.63 7.50
CA GLY A 66 -5.58 -28.48 7.05
C GLY A 66 -5.67 -27.39 8.12
N LEU A 67 -5.90 -27.77 9.38
CA LEU A 67 -5.96 -26.83 10.50
C LEU A 67 -4.59 -26.18 10.76
N HIS A 68 -3.51 -26.96 10.75
CA HIS A 68 -2.16 -26.43 10.93
C HIS A 68 -1.79 -25.42 9.81
N LEU A 69 -2.14 -25.72 8.55
CA LEU A 69 -1.89 -24.82 7.43
C LEU A 69 -2.78 -23.57 7.46
N ALA A 70 -4.04 -23.70 7.86
CA ALA A 70 -4.94 -22.56 8.04
C ALA A 70 -4.40 -21.59 9.09
N VAL A 71 -3.92 -22.09 10.24
CA VAL A 71 -3.27 -21.26 11.27
C VAL A 71 -2.03 -20.57 10.74
N LEU A 72 -1.15 -21.28 10.01
CA LEU A 72 0.08 -20.71 9.46
C LEU A 72 -0.20 -19.60 8.43
N THR A 73 -1.16 -19.81 7.53
CA THR A 73 -1.54 -18.79 6.52
C THR A 73 -2.19 -17.58 7.18
N CYS A 74 -3.08 -17.81 8.15
CA CYS A 74 -3.74 -16.77 8.93
C CYS A 74 -2.71 -15.88 9.64
N TRP A 75 -1.75 -16.51 10.34
CA TRP A 75 -0.66 -15.79 11.00
C TRP A 75 0.22 -15.02 10.01
N ARG A 76 0.54 -15.60 8.85
CA ARG A 76 1.31 -14.93 7.79
C ARG A 76 0.59 -13.66 7.28
N LEU A 77 -0.70 -13.74 7.01
CA LEU A 77 -1.49 -12.60 6.53
C LEU A 77 -1.57 -11.49 7.59
N LEU A 78 -1.76 -11.87 8.85
CA LEU A 78 -1.74 -10.92 9.97
C LEU A 78 -0.42 -10.16 10.04
N LEU A 79 0.71 -10.87 9.92
CA LEU A 79 2.03 -10.26 9.92
C LEU A 79 2.25 -9.28 8.77
N ILE A 80 1.85 -9.64 7.54
CA ILE A 80 1.96 -8.76 6.37
C ILE A 80 1.11 -7.50 6.55
N LEU A 81 -0.09 -7.65 7.10
CA LEU A 81 -0.98 -6.53 7.37
C LEU A 81 -0.40 -5.59 8.44
N CYS A 82 0.07 -6.14 9.56
CA CYS A 82 0.73 -5.39 10.62
C CYS A 82 1.98 -4.65 10.11
N TYR A 83 2.74 -5.28 9.22
CA TYR A 83 3.85 -4.64 8.56
C TYR A 83 3.43 -3.48 7.66
N ALA A 84 2.42 -3.66 6.80
CA ALA A 84 1.95 -2.65 5.85
C ALA A 84 1.38 -1.42 6.57
N THR A 85 0.68 -1.65 7.69
CA THR A 85 0.15 -0.57 8.54
C THR A 85 1.30 0.22 9.18
N VAL A 86 2.29 -0.44 9.79
CA VAL A 86 3.48 0.23 10.34
C VAL A 86 4.22 1.02 9.26
N PHE A 87 4.42 0.42 8.08
CA PHE A 87 5.05 1.09 6.94
C PHE A 87 4.30 2.36 6.53
N THR A 88 2.97 2.30 6.46
CA THR A 88 2.12 3.43 6.10
C THR A 88 2.16 4.53 7.17
N PHE A 89 2.20 4.17 8.46
CA PHE A 89 2.25 5.15 9.55
C PHE A 89 3.61 5.85 9.69
N VAL A 90 4.71 5.14 9.45
CA VAL A 90 6.08 5.67 9.65
C VAL A 90 6.57 6.43 8.41
N THR A 91 6.02 6.15 7.23
CA THR A 91 6.48 6.76 5.97
C THR A 91 5.70 8.03 5.65
N ARG A 92 6.38 9.18 5.60
CA ARG A 92 5.77 10.42 5.10
C ARG A 92 5.69 10.36 3.57
N PRO A 93 4.60 10.84 2.93
CA PRO A 93 4.49 10.84 1.47
C PRO A 93 5.61 11.60 0.75
N LYS A 94 6.24 12.58 1.40
CA LYS A 94 7.39 13.31 0.86
C LYS A 94 8.63 12.41 0.78
N ASP A 95 8.92 11.66 1.84
CA ASP A 95 10.09 10.79 1.89
C ASP A 95 9.99 9.67 0.84
N LEU A 96 8.76 9.21 0.56
CA LEU A 96 8.49 8.24 -0.51
C LEU A 96 8.79 8.81 -1.91
N GLN A 97 8.48 10.09 -2.16
CA GLN A 97 8.82 10.75 -3.43
C GLN A 97 10.33 10.83 -3.64
N ASP A 98 11.04 11.28 -2.60
CA ASP A 98 12.49 11.44 -2.63
C ASP A 98 13.18 10.08 -2.87
N ALA A 99 12.66 9.00 -2.27
CA ALA A 99 13.11 7.64 -2.52
C ALA A 99 12.87 7.17 -3.97
N ILE A 100 11.72 7.49 -4.56
CA ILE A 100 11.42 7.16 -5.97
C ILE A 100 12.38 7.89 -6.91
N VAL A 101 12.66 9.18 -6.66
CA VAL A 101 13.61 9.97 -7.46
C VAL A 101 15.02 9.39 -7.37
N TRP A 102 15.45 8.99 -6.17
CA TRP A 102 16.73 8.33 -5.98
C TRP A 102 16.80 6.98 -6.71
N PHE A 103 15.74 6.19 -6.70
CA PHE A 103 15.67 4.91 -7.41
C PHE A 103 15.68 5.08 -8.93
N LEU A 104 15.19 6.20 -9.46
CA LEU A 104 15.19 6.51 -10.88
C LEU A 104 16.52 7.10 -11.39
N ASN A 105 17.35 7.66 -10.50
CA ASN A 105 18.67 8.21 -10.83
C ASN A 105 19.66 7.25 -11.52
N PRO A 106 19.77 5.96 -11.16
CA PRO A 106 20.69 5.03 -11.83
C PRO A 106 20.28 4.65 -13.26
N PHE A 107 19.09 5.03 -13.74
CA PHE A 107 18.61 4.67 -15.07
C PHE A 107 18.89 5.80 -16.09
N PRO A 108 19.94 5.67 -16.94
CA PRO A 108 20.37 6.76 -17.84
C PRO A 108 19.37 7.08 -18.96
N PHE A 109 18.43 6.18 -19.26
CA PHE A 109 17.41 6.37 -20.29
C PHE A 109 16.20 7.18 -19.83
N VAL A 110 16.06 7.40 -18.52
CA VAL A 110 14.87 8.03 -17.95
C VAL A 110 15.22 9.45 -17.52
N PRO A 111 14.49 10.50 -17.99
CA PRO A 111 14.71 11.87 -17.55
C PRO A 111 14.21 12.04 -16.10
N ALA A 112 15.04 11.63 -15.14
CA ALA A 112 14.72 11.61 -13.71
C ALA A 112 14.24 12.98 -13.19
N ARG A 113 14.77 14.08 -13.75
CA ARG A 113 14.36 15.44 -13.41
C ARG A 113 12.91 15.75 -13.72
N ARG A 114 12.47 15.40 -14.94
CA ARG A 114 11.11 15.71 -15.40
C ARG A 114 10.11 14.95 -14.53
N ILE A 115 10.41 13.70 -14.20
CA ILE A 115 9.57 12.87 -13.33
C ILE A 115 9.55 13.43 -11.91
N ALA A 116 10.70 13.77 -11.34
CA ALA A 116 10.79 14.37 -10.01
C ALA A 116 9.96 15.66 -9.91
N PHE A 117 10.10 16.54 -10.91
CA PHE A 117 9.33 17.78 -11.01
C PHE A 117 7.83 17.51 -11.09
N MET A 118 7.39 16.62 -11.98
CA MET A 118 5.99 16.23 -12.12
C MET A 118 5.42 15.66 -10.82
N MET A 119 6.18 14.83 -10.10
CA MET A 119 5.77 14.25 -8.82
C MET A 119 5.62 15.32 -7.73
N THR A 120 6.62 16.20 -7.56
CA THR A 120 6.56 17.29 -6.56
C THR A 120 5.38 18.23 -6.84
N LEU A 121 5.18 18.59 -8.10
CA LEU A 121 4.05 19.42 -8.52
C LEU A 121 2.71 18.73 -8.24
N THR A 122 2.60 17.45 -8.60
CA THR A 122 1.38 16.65 -8.39
C THR A 122 1.03 16.58 -6.90
N LEU A 123 2.00 16.33 -6.04
CA LEU A 123 1.73 16.17 -4.60
C LEU A 123 1.44 17.51 -3.91
N ARG A 124 1.90 18.63 -4.47
CA ARG A 124 1.45 19.97 -4.06
C ARG A 124 0.05 20.31 -4.61
N PHE A 125 -0.29 19.83 -5.79
CA PHE A 125 -1.62 20.05 -6.40
C PHE A 125 -2.70 19.14 -5.83
N LEU A 126 -2.35 17.98 -5.29
CA LEU A 126 -3.30 17.06 -4.67
C LEU A 126 -4.16 17.74 -3.57
N PRO A 127 -3.59 18.39 -2.54
CA PRO A 127 -4.41 19.08 -1.54
C PRO A 127 -5.25 20.20 -2.15
N LEU A 128 -4.69 20.97 -3.09
CA LEU A 128 -5.44 22.03 -3.77
C LEU A 128 -6.66 21.50 -4.53
N ILE A 129 -6.54 20.35 -5.21
CA ILE A 129 -7.65 19.74 -5.95
C ILE A 129 -8.71 19.21 -4.97
N LEU A 130 -8.31 18.67 -3.81
CA LEU A 130 -9.24 18.22 -2.78
C LEU A 130 -10.05 19.39 -2.21
N ASP A 131 -9.41 20.52 -1.92
CA ASP A 131 -10.09 21.72 -1.43
C ASP A 131 -11.07 22.27 -2.50
N GLN A 132 -10.65 22.31 -3.76
CA GLN A 132 -11.51 22.70 -4.88
C GLN A 132 -12.68 21.73 -5.07
N ALA A 133 -12.45 20.44 -4.91
CA ALA A 133 -13.48 19.41 -4.97
C ALA A 133 -14.52 19.59 -3.87
N GLU A 134 -14.08 19.97 -2.65
CA GLU A 134 -14.97 20.26 -1.54
C GLU A 134 -15.82 21.51 -1.80
N GLU A 135 -15.20 22.60 -2.26
CA GLU A 135 -15.90 23.85 -2.60
C GLU A 135 -16.96 23.63 -3.71
N VAL A 136 -16.59 22.93 -4.78
CA VAL A 136 -17.52 22.56 -5.87
C VAL A 136 -18.61 21.62 -5.34
N GLY A 137 -18.27 20.71 -4.42
CA GLY A 137 -19.21 19.83 -3.75
C GLY A 137 -20.25 20.60 -2.93
N MET A 138 -19.81 21.55 -2.11
CA MET A 138 -20.67 22.41 -1.30
C MET A 138 -21.59 23.29 -2.17
N ALA A 139 -21.03 23.92 -3.21
CA ALA A 139 -21.82 24.70 -4.17
C ALA A 139 -22.82 23.82 -4.96
N GLY A 140 -22.46 22.57 -5.24
CA GLY A 140 -23.37 21.59 -5.85
C GLY A 140 -24.52 21.20 -4.92
N ARG A 141 -24.24 21.04 -3.61
CA ARG A 141 -25.25 20.73 -2.60
C ARG A 141 -26.27 21.87 -2.43
N SER A 142 -25.83 23.13 -2.39
CA SER A 142 -26.74 24.29 -2.28
C SER A 142 -27.64 24.45 -3.51
N ARG A 143 -27.17 24.02 -4.69
CA ARG A 143 -27.94 24.01 -5.94
C ARG A 143 -28.78 22.74 -6.17
N LEU A 144 -29.00 21.93 -5.13
CA LEU A 144 -29.71 20.65 -5.19
C LEU A 144 -29.17 19.66 -6.24
N SER A 145 -27.90 19.78 -6.65
CA SER A 145 -27.27 18.85 -7.61
C SER A 145 -27.25 17.41 -7.07
N ASN A 146 -27.24 17.27 -5.74
CA ASN A 146 -27.28 16.00 -5.02
C ASN A 146 -28.64 15.26 -5.13
N GLN A 147 -29.72 15.97 -5.45
CA GLN A 147 -31.09 15.42 -5.52
C GLN A 147 -31.43 14.80 -6.88
N ARG A 148 -30.51 14.82 -7.86
CA ARG A 148 -30.74 14.21 -9.17
C ARG A 148 -30.67 12.68 -9.07
N LYS A 149 -31.73 12.01 -9.53
CA LYS A 149 -31.85 10.53 -9.55
C LYS A 149 -30.86 9.84 -10.50
N ASN A 150 -30.36 10.55 -11.52
CA ASN A 150 -29.41 10.00 -12.50
C ASN A 150 -27.95 10.21 -12.04
N PRO A 151 -27.19 9.13 -11.76
CA PRO A 151 -25.80 9.22 -11.28
C PRO A 151 -24.84 9.82 -12.31
N ILE A 152 -25.06 9.57 -13.61
CA ILE A 152 -24.21 10.07 -14.69
C ILE A 152 -24.31 11.59 -14.76
N LEU A 153 -25.54 12.10 -14.68
CA LEU A 153 -25.80 13.53 -14.76
C LEU A 153 -25.20 14.25 -13.54
N ARG A 154 -25.32 13.67 -12.35
CA ARG A 154 -24.72 14.17 -11.12
C ARG A 154 -23.18 14.24 -11.20
N ALA A 155 -22.54 13.20 -11.73
CA ALA A 155 -21.10 13.20 -11.96
C ALA A 155 -20.68 14.30 -12.94
N LYS A 156 -21.41 14.47 -14.05
CA LYS A 156 -21.13 15.52 -15.06
C LYS A 156 -21.12 16.92 -14.46
N TYR A 157 -22.09 17.26 -13.61
CA TYR A 157 -22.15 18.58 -12.96
C TYR A 157 -21.06 18.82 -11.93
N PHE A 158 -20.44 17.75 -11.39
CA PHE A 158 -19.31 17.86 -10.47
C PHE A 158 -17.96 17.91 -11.20
N VAL A 159 -17.77 17.03 -12.18
CA VAL A 159 -16.50 16.85 -12.90
C VAL A 159 -16.20 18.02 -13.83
N LEU A 160 -17.17 18.51 -14.60
CA LEU A 160 -16.97 19.62 -15.55
C LEU A 160 -16.40 20.90 -14.92
N PRO A 161 -16.97 21.44 -13.83
CA PRO A 161 -16.44 22.66 -13.22
C PRO A 161 -15.05 22.44 -12.58
N LEU A 162 -14.82 21.28 -11.97
CA LEU A 162 -13.52 20.93 -11.40
C LEU A 162 -12.46 20.83 -12.50
N PHE A 163 -12.78 20.18 -13.62
CA PHE A 163 -11.89 20.03 -14.76
C PHE A 163 -11.57 21.38 -15.43
N ARG A 164 -12.56 22.26 -15.57
CA ARG A 164 -12.31 23.61 -16.08
C ARG A 164 -11.36 24.39 -15.16
N ARG A 165 -11.57 24.30 -13.84
CA ARG A 165 -10.69 24.95 -12.85
C ARG A 165 -9.27 24.38 -12.92
N SER A 166 -9.10 23.05 -13.02
CA SER A 166 -7.78 22.44 -13.09
C SER A 166 -7.02 22.80 -14.38
N LEU A 167 -7.70 22.89 -15.53
CA LEU A 167 -7.08 23.34 -16.78
C LEU A 167 -6.58 24.79 -16.71
N ILE A 168 -7.38 25.70 -16.16
CA ILE A 168 -6.97 27.10 -15.98
C ILE A 168 -5.75 27.19 -15.06
N ARG A 169 -5.76 26.43 -13.95
CA ARG A 169 -4.61 26.38 -13.03
C ARG A 169 -3.35 25.80 -13.66
N ALA A 170 -3.50 24.79 -14.53
CA ALA A 170 -2.38 24.24 -15.27
C ALA A 170 -1.77 25.27 -16.24
N ASP A 171 -2.62 26.04 -16.92
CA ASP A 171 -2.18 27.10 -17.85
C ASP A 171 -1.50 28.26 -17.10
N GLU A 172 -2.10 28.74 -16.00
CA GLU A 172 -1.49 29.73 -15.10
C GLU A 172 -0.11 29.28 -14.60
N LEU A 173 0.02 28.01 -14.20
CA LEU A 173 1.29 27.45 -13.75
C LEU A 173 2.30 27.36 -14.91
N ALA A 174 1.89 26.89 -16.09
CA ALA A 174 2.76 26.79 -17.24
C ALA A 174 3.32 28.16 -17.65
N LEU A 175 2.46 29.18 -17.70
CA LEU A 175 2.86 30.57 -17.95
C LEU A 175 3.81 31.10 -16.87
N ALA A 176 3.53 30.84 -15.60
CA ALA A 176 4.39 31.24 -14.49
C ALA A 176 5.77 30.56 -14.52
N LEU A 177 5.83 29.29 -14.93
CA LEU A 177 7.08 28.56 -15.10
C LEU A 177 7.90 29.10 -16.27
N ALA A 178 7.24 29.43 -17.39
CA ALA A 178 7.88 30.04 -18.54
C ALA A 178 8.46 31.43 -18.19
N ALA A 179 7.69 32.27 -17.47
CA ALA A 179 8.13 33.60 -17.04
C ALA A 179 9.33 33.55 -16.07
N ARG A 180 9.44 32.49 -15.25
CA ARG A 180 10.59 32.26 -14.36
C ARG A 180 11.80 31.63 -15.06
N GLY A 181 11.71 31.36 -16.36
CA GLY A 181 12.78 30.73 -17.12
C GLY A 181 13.03 29.28 -16.71
N TYR A 182 11.96 28.50 -16.45
CA TYR A 182 12.12 27.07 -16.19
C TYR A 182 12.71 26.37 -17.43
N ARG A 183 13.86 25.71 -17.26
CA ARG A 183 14.53 24.91 -18.29
C ARG A 183 14.69 23.48 -17.80
N GLU A 184 14.53 22.50 -18.68
CA GLU A 184 14.55 21.06 -18.36
C GLU A 184 15.97 20.47 -18.21
N ASP A 185 17.00 21.21 -18.63
CA ASP A 185 18.40 20.80 -18.76
C ASP A 185 19.25 20.94 -17.48
N LEU A 186 18.74 21.55 -16.41
CA LEU A 186 19.50 21.66 -15.16
C LEU A 186 19.65 20.30 -14.44
N PRO A 187 20.74 20.06 -13.70
CA PRO A 187 20.91 18.84 -12.90
C PRO A 187 19.85 18.75 -11.79
N VAL A 188 19.40 17.53 -11.49
CA VAL A 188 18.48 17.26 -10.37
C VAL A 188 19.21 17.51 -9.06
N HIS A 189 18.71 18.43 -8.24
CA HIS A 189 19.14 18.47 -6.85
C HIS A 189 18.51 17.29 -6.12
N LEU A 190 19.35 16.31 -5.77
CA LEU A 190 18.93 15.10 -5.07
C LEU A 190 18.74 15.49 -3.60
N PRO A 191 17.53 15.42 -3.03
CA PRO A 191 17.37 15.56 -1.58
C PRO A 191 18.18 14.44 -0.90
N GLY A 192 19.05 14.83 0.04
CA GLY A 192 19.87 13.89 0.79
C GLY A 192 19.00 12.94 1.61
N ILE A 193 19.16 11.64 1.42
CA ILE A 193 18.34 10.64 2.12
C ILE A 193 18.74 10.61 3.60
N PRO A 194 17.80 10.78 4.55
CA PRO A 194 18.06 10.47 5.95
C PRO A 194 18.26 8.95 6.09
N LYS A 195 19.51 8.53 6.29
CA LYS A 195 19.94 7.11 6.32
C LYS A 195 19.21 6.24 7.36
N GLY A 196 18.63 6.85 8.40
CA GLY A 196 17.94 6.13 9.48
C GLY A 196 16.63 5.45 9.06
N HIS A 197 15.82 6.09 8.21
CA HIS A 197 14.53 5.51 7.77
C HIS A 197 14.70 4.46 6.68
N LEU A 198 15.68 4.63 5.79
CA LEU A 198 16.02 3.67 4.75
C LEU A 198 16.43 2.31 5.35
N MET A 199 17.16 2.32 6.46
CA MET A 199 17.63 1.11 7.13
C MET A 199 16.47 0.35 7.78
N ALA A 200 15.52 1.07 8.42
CA ALA A 200 14.29 0.47 8.91
C ALA A 200 13.45 -0.12 7.78
N LEU A 201 13.29 0.61 6.66
CA LEU A 201 12.57 0.20 5.46
C LEU A 201 13.20 -1.03 4.78
N PHE A 202 14.52 -1.07 4.67
CA PHE A 202 15.28 -2.16 4.06
C PHE A 202 15.21 -3.43 4.90
N LEU A 203 15.25 -3.29 6.24
CA LEU A 203 15.11 -4.39 7.20
C LEU A 203 13.68 -4.93 7.22
N LEU A 204 12.70 -4.04 7.02
CA LEU A 204 11.31 -4.36 6.74
C LEU A 204 11.22 -5.18 5.42
N LEU A 205 11.76 -4.65 4.32
CA LEU A 205 11.63 -5.22 2.96
C LEU A 205 12.35 -6.57 2.83
N LEU A 206 13.48 -6.74 3.51
CA LEU A 206 14.19 -8.01 3.69
C LEU A 206 13.31 -9.05 4.39
N GLY A 207 12.54 -8.64 5.40
CA GLY A 207 11.58 -9.50 6.07
C GLY A 207 10.46 -9.99 5.14
N VAL A 208 9.93 -9.13 4.27
CA VAL A 208 8.89 -9.49 3.30
C VAL A 208 9.43 -10.42 2.21
N LEU A 209 10.67 -10.20 1.75
CA LEU A 209 11.36 -11.10 0.81
C LEU A 209 11.63 -12.49 1.40
N LEU A 210 12.03 -12.57 2.67
CA LEU A 210 12.15 -13.84 3.38
C LEU A 210 10.78 -14.56 3.51
N CYS A 211 9.69 -13.80 3.68
CA CYS A 211 8.34 -14.35 3.65
C CYS A 211 7.94 -14.89 2.26
N SER A 212 8.37 -14.24 1.17
CA SER A 212 8.08 -14.67 -0.20
C SER A 212 8.88 -15.93 -0.60
N GLN A 213 10.13 -16.04 -0.17
CA GLN A 213 10.96 -17.24 -0.36
C GLN A 213 10.35 -18.47 0.34
N GLY A 214 9.77 -18.27 1.53
CA GLY A 214 9.02 -19.33 2.24
C GLY A 214 7.68 -19.71 1.59
N ILE A 215 7.10 -18.85 0.73
CA ILE A 215 5.92 -19.18 -0.10
C ILE A 215 6.37 -20.00 -1.32
N ALA A 216 7.46 -19.60 -1.98
CA ALA A 216 8.01 -20.27 -3.15
C ALA A 216 8.44 -21.72 -2.85
N GLU A 217 9.09 -21.97 -1.70
CA GLU A 217 9.47 -23.33 -1.31
C GLU A 217 8.28 -24.25 -1.02
N HIS A 218 7.19 -23.72 -0.46
CA HIS A 218 6.03 -24.53 -0.09
C HIS A 218 5.17 -24.87 -1.32
N VAL A 219 5.00 -23.92 -2.25
CA VAL A 219 4.33 -24.15 -3.54
C VAL A 219 5.14 -25.13 -4.39
N MET A 220 6.47 -25.00 -4.44
CA MET A 220 7.32 -25.90 -5.22
C MET A 220 7.38 -27.33 -4.65
N LYS A 221 7.25 -27.51 -3.32
CA LYS A 221 7.08 -28.83 -2.69
C LYS A 221 5.72 -29.46 -3.00
N MET A 222 4.64 -28.69 -2.99
CA MET A 222 3.31 -29.15 -3.42
C MET A 222 3.32 -29.64 -4.88
N VAL A 223 3.92 -28.87 -5.80
CA VAL A 223 4.03 -29.25 -7.22
C VAL A 223 4.89 -30.52 -7.40
N LYS A 224 5.98 -30.67 -6.65
CA LYS A 224 6.83 -31.89 -6.66
C LYS A 224 6.20 -33.12 -6.03
N THR A 225 5.10 -32.98 -5.30
CA THR A 225 4.35 -34.10 -4.71
C THR A 225 3.15 -34.49 -5.59
N LEU A 226 2.85 -33.67 -6.61
CA LEU A 226 1.77 -33.87 -7.59
C LEU A 226 2.29 -34.40 -8.95
N ILE A 227 3.61 -34.49 -9.12
CA ILE A 227 4.33 -35.13 -10.24
C ILE A 227 5.05 -36.35 -9.66
#